data_AF-A0A5C5FZF5-F1
#
_entry.id   AF-A0A5C5FZF5-F1
#
_cell.length_a   1.000
_cell.length_b   1.000
_cell.length_c   1.000
_cell.angle_alpha   90.00
_cell.angle_beta   90.00
_cell.angle_gamma   90.00
#
_symmetry.space_group_name_H-M   'P 1'
#
loop_
_entity.id
_entity.type
_entity.pdbx_description
1 polymer ?
#
loop_
_entity_poly.entity_id
_entity_poly.type
_entity_poly.pdbx_seq_one_letter_code
_entity_poly.pdbx_strand_id
1 'polypeptide(L)'
;MRPAVPCRHAAKSPRARSVLLTSPLPPARPPAAAGSPDSARGWDPARGDVKRALPGYRRLWSSLHQRAHAPRLSAVRMLSSPLRRCLLTNKVLPCDMMVRFELTRPPSPGARLVLQPSRILHPRFEDRPSRQGSTGKAMWVTCWADAVTALAQKGSYKRLHSSAVMPPPSAVAAHVHSLLARRVTHEADLLAERVKAWPAAWVAGALKAPVRRVKEFEIDKALRQMEEAGRRVLGVLDLSPHVPAAISDGADGPHPPPARFASTIALPPSHPVARHYRLSTFLSGVVLPPSASTSPTGEPQPPAAHLLAATRAPLDALLALLERRLSRLDAGAGAPSSSEGDLYVLSAPSPSPASSAEAAAAQRQAEDLVPLLVALERCRLWSGEGWQAEDD
;
A
#
# COMPACT_ATOMS: atom_id res chain seq x y z
N MET A 1 18.74 55.96 -15.18
CA MET A 1 17.84 54.86 -15.60
C MET A 1 17.32 54.18 -14.33
N ARG A 2 16.01 54.29 -14.05
CA ARG A 2 15.37 53.72 -12.85
C ARG A 2 14.80 52.34 -13.19
N PRO A 3 14.91 51.33 -12.31
CA PRO A 3 14.29 50.02 -12.53
C PRO A 3 12.80 50.04 -12.16
N ALA A 4 12.00 49.34 -12.95
CA ALA A 4 10.55 49.23 -12.83
C ALA A 4 10.12 48.30 -11.68
N VAL A 5 9.08 48.69 -10.98
CA VAL A 5 8.41 47.95 -9.89
C VAL A 5 7.37 46.99 -10.51
N PRO A 6 7.25 45.73 -10.05
CA PRO A 6 6.18 44.85 -10.49
C PRO A 6 4.86 45.10 -9.72
N CYS A 7 3.77 45.22 -10.49
CA CYS A 7 2.40 45.40 -10.07
C CYS A 7 1.86 44.22 -9.22
N ARG A 8 1.16 44.56 -8.13
CA ARG A 8 0.40 43.62 -7.28
C ARG A 8 -0.91 43.22 -7.97
N HIS A 9 -1.16 41.92 -8.10
CA HIS A 9 -2.47 41.40 -8.50
C HIS A 9 -3.46 41.41 -7.32
N ALA A 10 -4.67 41.88 -7.63
CA ALA A 10 -5.78 42.07 -6.70
C ALA A 10 -6.38 40.76 -6.20
N ALA A 11 -6.66 40.70 -4.90
CA ALA A 11 -7.41 39.64 -4.24
C ALA A 11 -8.90 39.72 -4.60
N LYS A 12 -9.47 38.62 -5.11
CA LYS A 12 -10.92 38.48 -5.35
C LYS A 12 -11.62 38.00 -4.07
N SER A 13 -12.62 38.76 -3.65
CA SER A 13 -13.55 38.45 -2.55
C SER A 13 -14.49 37.28 -2.90
N PRO A 14 -14.84 36.40 -1.95
CA PRO A 14 -15.83 35.34 -2.16
C PRO A 14 -17.26 35.86 -1.95
N ARG A 15 -18.08 35.80 -3.02
CA ARG A 15 -19.54 35.99 -2.94
C ARG A 15 -20.19 34.74 -2.36
N ALA A 16 -20.81 34.87 -1.19
CA ALA A 16 -21.76 33.90 -0.66
C ALA A 16 -23.08 33.96 -1.46
N ARG A 17 -23.52 32.83 -2.00
CA ARG A 17 -24.88 32.67 -2.55
C ARG A 17 -25.63 31.64 -1.69
N SER A 18 -26.63 32.13 -0.97
CA SER A 18 -27.67 31.33 -0.33
C SER A 18 -28.58 30.75 -1.42
N VAL A 19 -28.83 29.45 -1.40
CA VAL A 19 -29.79 28.75 -2.26
C VAL A 19 -30.88 28.19 -1.36
N LEU A 20 -32.05 28.84 -1.37
CA LEU A 20 -33.29 28.32 -0.82
C LEU A 20 -33.79 27.21 -1.76
N LEU A 21 -33.84 25.98 -1.25
CA LEU A 21 -34.45 24.83 -1.92
C LEU A 21 -35.89 24.68 -1.46
N THR A 22 -36.84 25.10 -2.29
CA THR A 22 -38.23 24.63 -2.25
C THR A 22 -38.40 23.61 -3.38
N SER A 23 -38.45 22.32 -3.04
CA SER A 23 -38.82 21.25 -3.97
C SER A 23 -40.29 20.88 -3.79
N PRO A 24 -41.08 20.75 -4.88
CA PRO A 24 -42.44 20.26 -4.81
C PRO A 24 -42.49 18.74 -4.66
N LEU A 25 -43.51 18.27 -3.95
CA LEU A 25 -43.84 16.86 -3.71
C LEU A 25 -44.14 16.13 -5.04
N PRO A 26 -43.67 14.87 -5.22
CA PRO A 26 -44.08 14.05 -6.36
C PRO A 26 -45.50 13.47 -6.17
N PRO A 27 -46.24 13.22 -7.27
CA PRO A 27 -47.58 12.65 -7.23
C PRO A 27 -47.60 11.19 -6.79
N ALA A 28 -48.76 10.81 -6.23
CA ALA A 28 -49.06 9.52 -5.62
C ALA A 28 -48.85 8.33 -6.58
N ARG A 29 -48.32 7.24 -6.01
CA ARG A 29 -48.00 5.98 -6.68
C ARG A 29 -49.29 5.13 -6.81
N PRO A 30 -49.60 4.54 -7.98
CA PRO A 30 -50.73 3.63 -8.11
C PRO A 30 -50.47 2.27 -7.40
N PRO A 31 -51.53 1.56 -7.00
CA PRO A 31 -51.43 0.29 -6.28
C PRO A 31 -50.83 -0.81 -7.15
N ALA A 32 -49.92 -1.59 -6.55
CA ALA A 32 -49.26 -2.71 -7.19
C ALA A 32 -50.24 -3.87 -7.43
N ALA A 33 -50.29 -4.34 -8.68
CA ALA A 33 -51.00 -5.55 -9.05
C ALA A 33 -50.35 -6.79 -8.41
N ALA A 34 -51.20 -7.65 -7.86
CA ALA A 34 -50.86 -8.94 -7.31
C ALA A 34 -50.54 -9.95 -8.43
N GLY A 35 -49.56 -10.82 -8.18
CA GLY A 35 -49.42 -12.08 -8.91
C GLY A 35 -48.01 -12.37 -9.44
N SER A 36 -47.26 -13.20 -8.71
CA SER A 36 -46.63 -14.41 -9.25
C SER A 36 -45.93 -15.18 -8.13
N PRO A 37 -46.41 -16.38 -7.76
CA PRO A 37 -45.75 -17.25 -6.80
C PRO A 37 -44.94 -18.30 -7.58
N ASP A 38 -43.68 -18.04 -7.90
CA ASP A 38 -42.72 -19.11 -8.22
C ASP A 38 -41.27 -18.59 -8.34
N SER A 39 -40.60 -18.45 -7.20
CA SER A 39 -39.13 -18.54 -7.14
C SER A 39 -38.63 -18.72 -5.71
N ALA A 40 -39.14 -19.74 -5.01
CA ALA A 40 -38.52 -20.24 -3.79
C ALA A 40 -37.38 -21.21 -4.17
N ARG A 41 -36.30 -20.69 -4.76
CA ARG A 41 -35.03 -21.43 -4.77
C ARG A 41 -34.41 -21.30 -3.38
N GLY A 42 -34.65 -22.33 -2.57
CA GLY A 42 -34.07 -22.50 -1.25
C GLY A 42 -32.55 -22.29 -1.30
N TRP A 43 -32.08 -21.34 -0.52
CA TRP A 43 -30.66 -21.11 -0.30
C TRP A 43 -30.18 -22.19 0.68
N ASP A 44 -29.46 -23.18 0.14
CA ASP A 44 -28.86 -24.27 0.92
C ASP A 44 -27.67 -23.73 1.75
N PRO A 45 -27.75 -23.70 3.10
CA PRO A 45 -26.67 -23.20 3.95
C PRO A 45 -25.44 -24.13 4.00
N ALA A 46 -25.49 -25.30 3.35
CA ALA A 46 -24.41 -26.29 3.40
C ALA A 46 -23.24 -26.03 2.42
N ARG A 47 -23.33 -25.04 1.51
CA ARG A 47 -22.23 -24.71 0.58
C ARG A 47 -21.49 -23.43 0.99
N GLY A 48 -20.37 -23.62 1.66
CA GLY A 48 -19.29 -22.62 1.77
C GLY A 48 -19.10 -22.07 3.18
N ASP A 49 -18.48 -22.89 4.02
CA ASP A 49 -18.09 -22.61 5.39
C ASP A 49 -16.96 -21.55 5.45
N VAL A 50 -17.22 -20.32 5.01
CA VAL A 50 -16.26 -19.19 5.06
C VAL A 50 -15.94 -18.81 6.52
N LYS A 51 -16.73 -19.28 7.49
CA LYS A 51 -16.34 -19.22 8.91
C LYS A 51 -15.04 -19.99 9.18
N ARG A 52 -14.70 -21.02 8.38
CA ARG A 52 -13.40 -21.71 8.40
C ARG A 52 -12.31 -21.04 7.55
N ALA A 53 -12.66 -20.11 6.66
CA ALA A 53 -11.70 -19.48 5.76
C ALA A 53 -10.88 -18.34 6.40
N LEU A 54 -11.18 -17.96 7.64
CA LEU A 54 -10.33 -17.04 8.42
C LEU A 54 -10.01 -17.62 9.80
N PRO A 55 -9.37 -18.81 9.91
CA PRO A 55 -8.98 -19.41 11.18
C PRO A 55 -7.71 -18.73 11.70
N GLY A 56 -7.75 -17.40 11.85
CA GLY A 56 -6.57 -16.60 12.14
C GLY A 56 -6.88 -15.28 12.81
N TYR A 57 -8.06 -14.68 12.63
CA TYR A 57 -8.30 -13.30 13.11
C TYR A 57 -8.09 -13.11 14.62
N ARG A 58 -8.63 -14.02 15.46
CA ARG A 58 -8.42 -13.96 16.92
C ARG A 58 -6.94 -14.14 17.28
N ARG A 59 -6.25 -15.07 16.63
CA ARG A 59 -4.81 -15.34 16.87
C ARG A 59 -3.93 -14.20 16.36
N LEU A 60 -4.26 -13.59 15.23
CA LEU A 60 -3.57 -12.43 14.67
C LEU A 60 -3.69 -11.24 15.61
N TRP A 61 -4.88 -10.99 16.15
CA TRP A 61 -5.09 -9.92 17.14
C TRP A 61 -4.30 -10.16 18.42
N SER A 62 -4.31 -11.40 18.92
CA SER A 62 -3.52 -11.80 20.10
C SER A 62 -2.02 -11.75 19.84
N SER A 63 -1.53 -12.21 18.68
CA SER A 63 -0.11 -12.16 18.28
C SER A 63 0.38 -10.72 18.12
N LEU A 64 -0.44 -9.85 17.50
CA LEU A 64 -0.18 -8.41 17.39
C LEU A 64 -0.12 -7.71 18.76
N HIS A 65 -0.82 -8.22 19.78
CA HIS A 65 -0.80 -7.67 21.14
C HIS A 65 0.29 -8.28 22.04
N GLN A 66 0.59 -9.58 21.91
CA GLN A 66 1.50 -10.31 22.80
C GLN A 66 2.99 -10.11 22.47
N ARG A 67 3.38 -9.79 21.23
CA ARG A 67 4.79 -9.62 20.86
C ARG A 67 5.20 -8.15 20.95
N ALA A 68 5.70 -7.75 22.13
CA ALA A 68 5.89 -6.35 22.51
C ALA A 68 7.17 -5.66 22.00
N HIS A 69 8.01 -6.34 21.23
CA HIS A 69 9.27 -5.82 20.74
C HIS A 69 9.24 -5.91 19.21
N ALA A 70 9.33 -4.75 18.52
CA ALA A 70 9.03 -4.33 17.12
C ALA A 70 8.67 -5.38 16.02
N PRO A 71 7.89 -5.05 14.96
CA PRO A 71 7.80 -3.80 14.21
C PRO A 71 6.47 -3.09 14.48
N ARG A 72 6.46 -2.22 15.50
CA ARG A 72 5.22 -1.62 16.01
C ARG A 72 4.70 -0.46 15.17
N LEU A 73 5.54 0.33 14.50
CA LEU A 73 5.05 1.60 13.95
C LEU A 73 4.03 1.43 12.81
N SER A 74 4.31 0.57 11.83
CA SER A 74 3.34 0.28 10.75
C SER A 74 2.12 -0.47 11.28
N ALA A 75 2.32 -1.50 12.12
CA ALA A 75 1.22 -2.26 12.73
C ALA A 75 0.30 -1.37 13.58
N VAL A 76 0.86 -0.57 14.48
CA VAL A 76 0.11 0.39 15.31
C VAL A 76 -0.60 1.41 14.43
N ARG A 77 0.05 1.91 13.37
CA ARG A 77 -0.62 2.83 12.44
C ARG A 77 -1.81 2.18 11.76
N MET A 78 -1.64 0.96 11.24
CA MET A 78 -2.73 0.22 10.60
C MET A 78 -3.88 -0.03 11.58
N LEU A 79 -3.56 -0.45 12.81
CA LEU A 79 -4.54 -0.70 13.87
C LEU A 79 -5.25 0.58 14.34
N SER A 80 -4.58 1.74 14.25
CA SER A 80 -5.15 3.05 14.57
C SER A 80 -6.04 3.62 13.44
N SER A 81 -6.05 3.01 12.25
CA SER A 81 -6.92 3.46 11.16
C SER A 81 -8.40 3.27 11.53
N PRO A 82 -9.32 4.09 10.99
CA PRO A 82 -10.73 4.01 11.34
C PRO A 82 -11.29 2.60 11.20
N LEU A 83 -12.06 2.15 12.18
CA LEU A 83 -12.67 0.84 12.14
C LEU A 83 -13.89 0.82 11.20
N ARG A 84 -14.03 -0.24 10.39
CA ARG A 84 -15.19 -0.50 9.54
C ARG A 84 -15.58 -1.96 9.61
N ARG A 85 -16.85 -2.26 9.31
CA ARG A 85 -17.35 -3.63 9.24
C ARG A 85 -17.07 -4.20 7.84
N CYS A 86 -16.31 -5.29 7.78
CA CYS A 86 -16.10 -6.06 6.55
C CYS A 86 -17.41 -6.74 6.15
N LEU A 87 -17.83 -6.58 4.91
CA LEU A 87 -19.13 -7.09 4.44
C LEU A 87 -19.18 -8.63 4.41
N LEU A 88 -18.08 -9.29 4.10
CA LEU A 88 -18.06 -10.75 3.99
C LEU A 88 -18.10 -11.47 5.32
N THR A 89 -17.38 -10.92 6.30
CA THR A 89 -17.13 -11.58 7.58
C THR A 89 -17.97 -11.00 8.71
N ASN A 90 -18.60 -9.83 8.48
CA ASN A 90 -19.24 -8.98 9.49
C ASN A 90 -18.33 -8.61 10.67
N LYS A 91 -17.01 -8.80 10.55
CA LYS A 91 -16.03 -8.40 11.56
C LYS A 91 -15.67 -6.94 11.40
N VAL A 92 -15.37 -6.29 12.53
CA VAL A 92 -14.89 -4.91 12.56
C VAL A 92 -13.37 -4.95 12.43
N LEU A 93 -12.84 -4.31 11.39
CA LEU A 93 -11.41 -4.28 11.08
C LEU A 93 -10.96 -2.82 10.85
N PRO A 94 -9.67 -2.51 11.06
CA PRO A 94 -9.09 -1.25 10.62
C PRO A 94 -9.14 -1.10 9.10
N CYS A 95 -9.43 0.10 8.60
CA CYS A 95 -9.50 0.43 7.18
C CYS A 95 -8.26 -0.03 6.39
N ASP A 96 -7.06 0.09 6.98
CA ASP A 96 -5.82 -0.29 6.29
C ASP A 96 -5.69 -1.80 6.07
N MET A 97 -6.46 -2.63 6.79
CA MET A 97 -6.54 -4.08 6.58
C MET A 97 -7.65 -4.47 5.58
N MET A 98 -8.26 -3.49 4.91
CA MET A 98 -9.38 -3.68 4.00
C MET A 98 -9.18 -2.95 2.67
N VAL A 99 -9.93 -3.38 1.68
CA VAL A 99 -10.11 -2.73 0.39
C VAL A 99 -11.52 -2.18 0.32
N ARG A 100 -11.64 -0.90 -0.05
CA ARG A 100 -12.92 -0.25 -0.27
C ARG A 100 -13.35 -0.49 -1.70
N PHE A 101 -14.56 -0.99 -1.88
CA PHE A 101 -15.23 -1.10 -3.16
C PHE A 101 -16.37 -0.09 -3.24
N GLU A 102 -16.57 0.51 -4.39
CA GLU A 102 -17.55 1.56 -4.64
C GLU A 102 -18.32 1.28 -5.93
N LEU A 103 -19.61 1.60 -5.92
CA LEU A 103 -20.44 1.51 -7.12
C LEU A 103 -20.24 2.76 -7.97
N THR A 104 -19.70 2.56 -9.16
CA THR A 104 -19.49 3.60 -10.17
C THR A 104 -20.42 3.37 -11.36
N ARG A 105 -20.88 4.46 -11.97
CA ARG A 105 -21.63 4.44 -13.23
C ARG A 105 -20.64 4.72 -14.37
N PRO A 106 -20.45 3.78 -15.31
CA PRO A 106 -19.69 4.04 -16.52
C PRO A 106 -20.28 5.23 -17.30
N PRO A 107 -19.48 5.96 -18.10
CA PRO A 107 -19.95 7.13 -18.84
C PRO A 107 -20.98 6.81 -19.94
N SER A 108 -21.23 5.54 -20.24
CA SER A 108 -22.22 5.15 -21.25
C SER A 108 -23.66 5.29 -20.74
N PRO A 109 -24.57 5.90 -21.54
CA PRO A 109 -25.97 6.02 -21.16
C PRO A 109 -26.60 4.63 -20.99
N GLY A 110 -27.35 4.45 -19.90
CA GLY A 110 -28.00 3.17 -19.58
C GLY A 110 -27.06 2.10 -19.01
N ALA A 111 -25.78 2.40 -18.78
CA ALA A 111 -24.85 1.42 -18.22
C ALA A 111 -25.24 0.96 -16.81
N ARG A 112 -25.06 -0.34 -16.56
CA ARG A 112 -25.21 -0.93 -15.22
C ARG A 112 -24.14 -0.36 -14.28
N LEU A 113 -24.47 -0.28 -13.00
CA LEU A 113 -23.51 0.11 -11.97
C LEU A 113 -22.44 -0.96 -11.85
N VAL A 114 -21.17 -0.56 -11.87
CA VAL A 114 -20.03 -1.46 -11.76
C VAL A 114 -19.42 -1.30 -10.37
N LEU A 115 -19.16 -2.42 -9.70
CA LEU A 115 -18.41 -2.42 -8.45
C LEU A 115 -16.91 -2.37 -8.75
N GLN A 116 -16.23 -1.32 -8.31
CA GLN A 116 -14.80 -1.10 -8.55
C GLN A 116 -14.06 -0.82 -7.24
N PRO A 117 -12.79 -1.21 -7.11
CA PRO A 117 -11.98 -0.78 -5.97
C PRO A 117 -11.75 0.73 -6.01
N SER A 118 -11.69 1.36 -4.84
CA SER A 118 -11.60 2.82 -4.68
C SER A 118 -10.67 3.17 -3.54
N ARG A 119 -10.03 4.35 -3.61
CA ARG A 119 -9.20 4.92 -2.53
C ARG A 119 -8.05 4.01 -2.06
N ILE A 120 -7.51 3.18 -2.95
CA ILE A 120 -6.28 2.41 -2.68
C ILE A 120 -5.06 3.30 -2.90
N LEU A 121 -5.06 4.09 -3.97
CA LEU A 121 -3.99 5.02 -4.29
C LEU A 121 -3.91 6.17 -3.29
N HIS A 122 -2.75 6.80 -3.22
CA HIS A 122 -2.58 8.00 -2.40
C HIS A 122 -3.38 9.15 -3.02
N PRO A 123 -4.12 9.96 -2.25
CA PRO A 123 -5.02 11.00 -2.78
C PRO A 123 -4.36 12.03 -3.72
N ARG A 124 -3.04 12.26 -3.58
CA ARG A 124 -2.25 13.12 -4.48
C ARG A 124 -2.15 12.56 -5.91
N PHE A 125 -2.21 11.24 -6.06
CA PHE A 125 -2.04 10.52 -7.34
C PHE A 125 -3.33 9.82 -7.79
N GLU A 126 -4.41 9.95 -7.04
CA GLU A 126 -5.71 9.44 -7.44
C GLU A 126 -6.30 10.43 -8.46
N ASP A 127 -6.59 9.94 -9.66
CA ASP A 127 -7.21 10.76 -10.70
C ASP A 127 -8.57 11.24 -10.19
N ARG A 128 -8.68 12.54 -9.86
CA ARG A 128 -9.93 13.18 -9.45
C ARG A 128 -11.14 12.88 -10.37
N PRO A 129 -11.02 12.73 -11.70
CA PRO A 129 -12.17 12.34 -12.54
C PRO A 129 -12.79 10.99 -12.17
N SER A 130 -12.09 10.10 -11.45
CA SER A 130 -12.66 8.85 -10.93
C SER A 130 -13.88 9.04 -10.00
N ARG A 131 -14.10 10.26 -9.48
CA ARG A 131 -15.31 10.59 -8.72
C ARG A 131 -16.53 10.85 -9.59
N GLN A 132 -16.34 11.16 -10.87
CA GLN A 132 -17.44 11.39 -11.78
C GLN A 132 -18.14 10.05 -12.06
N GLY A 133 -19.40 9.93 -11.63
CA GLY A 133 -20.16 8.68 -11.71
C GLY A 133 -20.10 7.82 -10.44
N SER A 134 -19.40 8.24 -9.38
CA SER A 134 -19.57 7.61 -8.07
C SER A 134 -21.01 7.79 -7.58
N THR A 135 -21.59 6.71 -7.05
CA THR A 135 -22.92 6.76 -6.40
C THR A 135 -22.84 7.09 -4.91
N GLY A 136 -21.64 7.25 -4.35
CA GLY A 136 -21.38 7.35 -2.90
C GLY A 136 -21.60 6.05 -2.12
N LYS A 137 -22.18 5.01 -2.74
CA LYS A 137 -22.39 3.70 -2.11
C LYS A 137 -21.13 2.86 -2.18
N ALA A 138 -20.58 2.56 -1.02
CA ALA A 138 -19.35 1.80 -0.88
C ALA A 138 -19.44 0.72 0.20
N MET A 139 -18.53 -0.23 0.13
CA MET A 139 -18.38 -1.31 1.09
C MET A 139 -16.90 -1.61 1.35
N TRP A 140 -16.64 -2.29 2.46
CA TRP A 140 -15.30 -2.70 2.86
C TRP A 140 -15.19 -4.22 2.84
N VAL A 141 -14.09 -4.70 2.30
CA VAL A 141 -13.78 -6.12 2.15
C VAL A 141 -12.36 -6.33 2.68
N THR A 142 -12.09 -7.44 3.33
CA THR A 142 -10.74 -7.77 3.82
C THR A 142 -9.70 -7.64 2.69
N CYS A 143 -8.53 -7.07 2.99
CA CYS A 143 -7.43 -6.94 2.04
C CYS A 143 -6.78 -8.31 1.82
N TRP A 144 -7.40 -9.13 0.97
CA TRP A 144 -6.99 -10.48 0.63
C TRP A 144 -7.61 -10.88 -0.71
N ALA A 145 -6.81 -11.41 -1.64
CA ALA A 145 -7.27 -11.78 -2.98
C ALA A 145 -8.48 -12.75 -2.95
N ASP A 146 -8.42 -13.79 -2.13
CA ASP A 146 -9.49 -14.80 -2.04
C ASP A 146 -10.78 -14.22 -1.46
N ALA A 147 -10.68 -13.22 -0.59
CA ALA A 147 -11.86 -12.51 -0.10
C ALA A 147 -12.59 -11.79 -1.24
N VAL A 148 -11.86 -11.19 -2.20
CA VAL A 148 -12.47 -10.55 -3.38
C VAL A 148 -13.10 -11.58 -4.30
N THR A 149 -12.47 -12.74 -4.48
CA THR A 149 -13.06 -13.87 -5.21
C THR A 149 -14.36 -14.35 -4.56
N ALA A 150 -14.35 -14.52 -3.23
CA ALA A 150 -15.53 -14.92 -2.47
C ALA A 150 -16.65 -13.87 -2.53
N LEU A 151 -16.31 -12.57 -2.57
CA LEU A 151 -17.28 -11.49 -2.76
C LEU A 151 -18.03 -11.61 -4.08
N ALA A 152 -17.29 -11.86 -5.16
CA ALA A 152 -17.86 -12.00 -6.49
C ALA A 152 -18.77 -13.23 -6.59
N GLN A 153 -18.30 -14.39 -6.08
CA GLN A 153 -19.04 -15.65 -6.09
C GLN A 153 -20.35 -15.57 -5.29
N LYS A 154 -20.31 -14.97 -4.09
CA LYS A 154 -21.50 -14.84 -3.24
C LYS A 154 -22.49 -13.78 -3.72
N GLY A 155 -22.03 -12.84 -4.55
CA GLY A 155 -22.87 -11.72 -4.99
C GLY A 155 -23.27 -10.77 -3.86
N SER A 156 -22.59 -10.79 -2.71
CA SER A 156 -22.97 -10.00 -1.53
C SER A 156 -22.98 -8.48 -1.78
N TYR A 157 -22.27 -8.02 -2.80
CA TYR A 157 -22.27 -6.63 -3.26
C TYR A 157 -23.63 -6.16 -3.81
N LYS A 158 -24.51 -7.08 -4.25
CA LYS A 158 -25.87 -6.74 -4.71
C LYS A 158 -26.75 -6.15 -3.61
N ARG A 159 -26.34 -6.29 -2.34
CA ARG A 159 -26.97 -5.59 -1.20
C ARG A 159 -26.82 -4.06 -1.28
N LEU A 160 -25.80 -3.55 -1.98
CA LEU A 160 -25.65 -2.11 -2.23
C LEU A 160 -26.63 -1.63 -3.32
N HIS A 161 -26.79 -2.44 -4.37
CA HIS A 161 -27.70 -2.19 -5.48
C HIS A 161 -27.99 -3.49 -6.25
N SER A 162 -29.26 -3.78 -6.53
CA SER A 162 -29.68 -5.02 -7.19
C SER A 162 -29.14 -5.19 -8.61
N SER A 163 -29.00 -4.09 -9.35
CA SER A 163 -28.43 -4.09 -10.71
C SER A 163 -26.90 -3.93 -10.77
N ALA A 164 -26.22 -3.91 -9.61
CA ALA A 164 -24.77 -3.86 -9.59
C ALA A 164 -24.18 -5.09 -10.28
N VAL A 165 -23.11 -4.86 -11.04
CA VAL A 165 -22.31 -5.90 -11.68
C VAL A 165 -20.88 -5.76 -11.16
N MET A 166 -20.25 -6.88 -10.86
CA MET A 166 -18.81 -6.94 -10.58
C MET A 166 -18.13 -7.56 -11.80
N PRO A 167 -17.01 -6.99 -12.29
CA PRO A 167 -16.21 -7.65 -13.33
C PRO A 167 -15.75 -9.04 -12.89
N PRO A 168 -15.20 -9.87 -13.80
CA PRO A 168 -14.67 -11.18 -13.45
C PRO A 168 -13.73 -11.11 -12.24
N PRO A 169 -13.83 -12.05 -11.28
CA PRO A 169 -13.09 -11.96 -10.02
C PRO A 169 -11.57 -11.80 -10.21
N SER A 170 -11.01 -12.53 -11.18
CA SER A 170 -9.59 -12.44 -11.55
C SER A 170 -9.19 -11.04 -12.03
N ALA A 171 -10.02 -10.41 -12.86
CA ALA A 171 -9.78 -9.05 -13.35
C ALA A 171 -9.85 -8.03 -12.20
N VAL A 172 -10.80 -8.18 -11.28
CA VAL A 172 -10.90 -7.30 -10.11
C VAL A 172 -9.71 -7.49 -9.17
N ALA A 173 -9.31 -8.74 -8.92
CA ALA A 173 -8.15 -9.06 -8.10
C ALA A 173 -6.86 -8.49 -8.72
N ALA A 174 -6.64 -8.70 -10.02
CA ALA A 174 -5.52 -8.11 -10.74
C ALA A 174 -5.54 -6.58 -10.66
N HIS A 175 -6.71 -5.96 -10.77
CA HIS A 175 -6.84 -4.51 -10.66
C HIS A 175 -6.48 -3.99 -9.26
N VAL A 176 -6.97 -4.63 -8.19
CA VAL A 176 -6.60 -4.29 -6.80
C VAL A 176 -5.10 -4.48 -6.59
N HIS A 177 -4.55 -5.58 -7.08
CA HIS A 177 -3.14 -5.91 -6.98
C HIS A 177 -2.27 -4.83 -7.64
N SER A 178 -2.60 -4.41 -8.87
CA SER A 178 -1.93 -3.30 -9.56
C SER A 178 -2.04 -1.97 -8.80
N LEU A 179 -3.19 -1.67 -8.19
CA LEU A 179 -3.36 -0.45 -7.40
C LEU A 179 -2.52 -0.46 -6.11
N LEU A 180 -2.37 -1.62 -5.46
CA LEU A 180 -1.48 -1.78 -4.30
C LEU A 180 -0.01 -1.62 -4.69
N ALA A 181 0.41 -2.22 -5.80
CA ALA A 181 1.75 -2.05 -6.35
C ALA A 181 2.07 -0.56 -6.64
N ARG A 182 1.17 0.14 -7.34
CA ARG A 182 1.30 1.58 -7.59
C ARG A 182 1.31 2.40 -6.30
N ARG A 183 0.59 1.96 -5.26
CA ARG A 183 0.61 2.64 -3.96
C ARG A 183 2.01 2.61 -3.33
N VAL A 184 2.75 1.51 -3.45
CA VAL A 184 4.16 1.44 -2.98
C VAL A 184 5.01 2.47 -3.71
N THR A 185 4.92 2.55 -5.04
CA THR A 185 5.63 3.54 -5.85
C THR A 185 5.32 4.98 -5.41
N HIS A 186 4.03 5.30 -5.22
CA HIS A 186 3.63 6.63 -4.75
C HIS A 186 4.17 6.97 -3.36
N GLU A 187 4.19 6.01 -2.44
CA GLU A 187 4.72 6.25 -1.09
C GLU A 187 6.25 6.35 -1.06
N ALA A 188 6.95 5.70 -1.98
CA ALA A 188 8.40 5.89 -2.16
C ALA A 188 8.73 7.31 -2.65
N ASP A 189 7.96 7.83 -3.61
CA ASP A 189 8.07 9.22 -4.08
C ASP A 189 7.80 10.21 -2.94
N LEU A 190 6.69 10.03 -2.21
CA LEU A 190 6.37 10.90 -1.08
C LEU A 190 7.36 10.78 0.08
N LEU A 191 7.96 9.61 0.31
CA LEU A 191 9.03 9.46 1.28
C LEU A 191 10.24 10.31 0.88
N ALA A 192 10.65 10.26 -0.38
CA ALA A 192 11.74 11.09 -0.89
C ALA A 192 11.44 12.59 -0.67
N GLU A 193 10.22 13.03 -0.95
CA GLU A 193 9.79 14.42 -0.71
C GLU A 193 9.82 14.80 0.79
N ARG A 194 9.34 13.94 1.69
CA ARG A 194 9.38 14.18 3.15
C ARG A 194 10.82 14.29 3.66
N VAL A 195 11.70 13.35 3.27
CA VAL A 195 13.09 13.34 3.72
C VAL A 195 13.90 14.49 3.12
N LYS A 196 13.60 14.94 1.89
CA LYS A 196 14.19 16.16 1.32
C LYS A 196 13.95 17.39 2.20
N ALA A 197 12.79 17.47 2.84
CA ALA A 197 12.43 18.56 3.75
C ALA A 197 13.08 18.45 5.14
N TRP A 198 13.80 17.36 5.45
CA TRP A 198 14.46 17.22 6.74
C TRP A 198 15.59 18.24 6.93
N PRO A 199 15.73 18.81 8.14
CA PRO A 199 16.91 19.59 8.52
C PRO A 199 18.21 18.83 8.26
N ALA A 200 19.24 19.52 7.76
CA ALA A 200 20.53 18.89 7.49
C ALA A 200 21.16 18.24 8.73
N ALA A 201 20.96 18.84 9.90
CA ALA A 201 21.44 18.32 11.19
C ALA A 201 20.90 16.92 11.54
N TRP A 202 19.75 16.52 10.99
CA TRP A 202 19.16 15.20 11.23
C TRP A 202 19.90 14.07 10.49
N VAL A 203 20.71 14.42 9.48
CA VAL A 203 21.49 13.48 8.67
C VAL A 203 22.99 13.69 8.92
N ALA A 204 23.38 13.87 10.19
CA ALA A 204 24.78 14.02 10.57
C ALA A 204 25.51 12.67 10.61
N GLY A 205 25.69 12.06 9.43
CA GLY A 205 26.42 10.80 9.22
C GLY A 205 25.68 9.83 8.28
N ALA A 206 26.42 9.06 7.49
CA ALA A 206 25.88 8.07 6.55
C ALA A 206 25.00 7.02 7.24
N LEU A 207 25.39 6.60 8.45
CA LEU A 207 24.62 5.66 9.25
C LEU A 207 23.29 6.26 9.76
N LYS A 208 23.10 7.57 9.70
CA LYS A 208 21.86 8.25 10.13
C LYS A 208 20.85 8.47 9.02
N ALA A 209 21.16 8.07 7.78
CA ALA A 209 20.20 8.13 6.69
C ALA A 209 18.99 7.20 6.96
N PRO A 210 17.75 7.63 6.67
CA PRO A 210 16.56 6.81 6.89
C PRO A 210 16.40 5.67 5.89
N VAL A 211 17.09 5.78 4.75
CA VAL A 211 17.14 4.79 3.68
C VAL A 211 18.61 4.55 3.37
N ARG A 212 19.02 3.28 3.29
CA ARG A 212 20.37 2.90 2.88
C ARG A 212 20.30 1.80 1.82
N ARG A 213 21.11 1.92 0.77
CA ARG A 213 21.28 0.89 -0.24
C ARG A 213 22.35 -0.11 0.22
N VAL A 214 22.09 -1.40 0.06
CA VAL A 214 22.99 -2.49 0.45
C VAL A 214 22.95 -3.63 -0.57
N LYS A 215 24.06 -4.35 -0.71
CA LYS A 215 24.10 -5.60 -1.47
C LYS A 215 23.56 -6.75 -0.63
N GLU A 216 23.09 -7.81 -1.27
CA GLU A 216 22.46 -8.95 -0.57
C GLU A 216 23.40 -9.57 0.46
N PHE A 217 24.66 -9.81 0.08
CA PHE A 217 25.69 -10.36 0.98
C PHE A 217 26.14 -9.39 2.09
N GLU A 218 25.79 -8.11 2.00
CA GLU A 218 26.16 -7.09 3.00
C GLU A 218 25.03 -6.82 3.99
N ILE A 219 23.87 -7.44 3.81
CA ILE A 219 22.67 -7.13 4.60
C ILE A 219 22.93 -7.29 6.09
N ASP A 220 23.52 -8.42 6.52
CA ASP A 220 23.79 -8.70 7.93
C ASP A 220 24.76 -7.68 8.54
N LYS A 221 25.81 -7.33 7.79
CA LYS A 221 26.78 -6.30 8.18
C LYS A 221 26.09 -4.94 8.34
N ALA A 222 25.24 -4.57 7.38
CA ALA A 222 24.54 -3.30 7.41
C ALA A 222 23.53 -3.22 8.55
N LEU A 223 22.82 -4.31 8.85
CA LEU A 223 21.88 -4.40 9.97
C LEU A 223 22.59 -4.20 11.31
N ARG A 224 23.75 -4.87 11.52
CA ARG A 224 24.60 -4.67 12.71
C ARG A 224 25.11 -3.23 12.82
N GLN A 225 25.56 -2.65 11.71
CA GLN A 225 26.02 -1.24 11.70
C GLN A 225 24.90 -0.25 12.03
N MET A 226 23.65 -0.52 11.64
CA MET A 226 22.51 0.32 12.02
C MET A 226 22.23 0.21 13.53
N GLU A 227 22.28 -1.00 14.08
CA GLU A 227 22.12 -1.26 15.52
C GLU A 227 23.20 -0.56 16.34
N GLU A 228 24.47 -0.72 15.97
CA GLU A 228 25.62 -0.05 16.58
C GLU A 228 25.48 1.48 16.52
N ALA A 229 24.86 2.01 15.46
CA ALA A 229 24.56 3.43 15.31
C ALA A 229 23.31 3.88 16.10
N GLY A 230 22.73 3.03 16.94
CA GLY A 230 21.53 3.33 17.72
C GLY A 230 20.28 3.48 16.85
N ARG A 231 20.20 2.80 15.70
CA ARG A 231 19.06 2.84 14.80
C ARG A 231 18.30 1.53 14.80
N ARG A 232 16.98 1.66 14.76
CA ARG A 232 16.07 0.53 14.60
C ARG A 232 15.76 0.34 13.12
N VAL A 233 16.02 -0.87 12.64
CA VAL A 233 15.61 -1.29 11.30
C VAL A 233 14.09 -1.54 11.31
N LEU A 234 13.38 -0.92 10.36
CA LEU A 234 11.93 -1.04 10.23
C LEU A 234 11.52 -2.04 9.15
N GLY A 235 12.38 -2.27 8.16
CA GLY A 235 12.17 -3.23 7.10
C GLY A 235 13.27 -3.16 6.04
N VAL A 236 13.32 -4.17 5.18
CA VAL A 236 14.22 -4.26 4.04
C VAL A 236 13.37 -4.40 2.79
N LEU A 237 13.54 -3.48 1.83
CA LEU A 237 12.84 -3.50 0.55
C LEU A 237 13.80 -4.01 -0.53
N ASP A 238 13.53 -5.20 -1.06
CA ASP A 238 14.26 -5.81 -2.15
C ASP A 238 13.60 -5.48 -3.49
N LEU A 239 14.32 -4.71 -4.30
CA LEU A 239 13.93 -4.30 -5.65
C LEU A 239 14.69 -5.08 -6.73
N SER A 240 15.42 -6.14 -6.36
CA SER A 240 16.15 -6.97 -7.32
C SER A 240 15.17 -7.58 -8.32
N PRO A 241 15.50 -7.59 -9.63
CA PRO A 241 14.64 -8.21 -10.62
C PRO A 241 14.44 -9.69 -10.26
N HIS A 242 13.20 -10.15 -10.29
CA HIS A 242 12.92 -11.56 -10.09
C HIS A 242 13.34 -12.31 -11.36
N VAL A 243 14.41 -13.09 -11.26
CA VAL A 243 14.75 -14.08 -12.27
C VAL A 243 13.95 -15.33 -11.91
N PRO A 244 12.89 -15.70 -12.67
CA PRO A 244 12.23 -16.97 -12.43
C PRO A 244 13.29 -18.04 -12.58
N ALA A 245 13.47 -18.89 -11.56
CA ALA A 245 14.38 -20.02 -11.65
C ALA A 245 14.00 -20.77 -12.92
N ALA A 246 14.95 -20.89 -13.85
CA ALA A 246 14.71 -21.57 -15.11
C ALA A 246 14.07 -22.91 -14.79
N ILE A 247 12.83 -23.11 -15.25
CA ILE A 247 12.06 -24.32 -15.02
C ILE A 247 12.96 -25.42 -15.56
N SER A 248 13.58 -26.16 -14.65
CA SER A 248 14.48 -27.24 -15.02
C SER A 248 13.55 -28.34 -15.51
N ASP A 249 13.35 -28.41 -16.82
CA ASP A 249 12.38 -29.26 -17.56
C ASP A 249 12.56 -30.78 -17.36
N GLY A 250 13.31 -31.23 -16.35
CA GLY A 250 13.85 -32.59 -16.28
C GLY A 250 13.40 -33.46 -15.12
N ALA A 251 12.57 -33.00 -14.18
CA ALA A 251 12.18 -33.85 -13.05
C ALA A 251 10.75 -33.59 -12.58
N ASP A 252 9.95 -34.67 -12.48
CA ASP A 252 8.66 -34.78 -11.75
C ASP A 252 8.81 -34.54 -10.23
N GLY A 253 9.73 -33.65 -9.85
CA GLY A 253 9.94 -33.25 -8.47
C GLY A 253 8.74 -32.48 -7.92
N PRO A 254 8.50 -32.56 -6.59
CA PRO A 254 7.46 -31.78 -5.95
C PRO A 254 7.61 -30.29 -6.29
N HIS A 255 6.55 -29.68 -6.83
CA HIS A 255 6.53 -28.27 -7.18
C HIS A 255 7.08 -27.42 -6.02
N PRO A 256 8.07 -26.54 -6.26
CA PRO A 256 8.59 -25.67 -5.22
C PRO A 256 7.45 -24.79 -4.68
N PRO A 257 7.43 -24.50 -3.37
CA PRO A 257 6.41 -23.63 -2.80
C PRO A 257 6.44 -22.26 -3.50
N PRO A 258 5.27 -21.61 -3.70
CA PRO A 258 5.21 -20.31 -4.34
C PRO A 258 6.09 -19.31 -3.59
N ALA A 259 6.85 -18.52 -4.34
CA ALA A 259 7.74 -17.50 -3.77
C ALA A 259 6.93 -16.55 -2.87
N ARG A 260 7.38 -16.38 -1.62
CA ARG A 260 6.76 -15.46 -0.67
C ARG A 260 7.16 -14.02 -0.98
N PHE A 261 6.19 -13.12 -0.89
CA PHE A 261 6.39 -11.67 -1.00
C PHE A 261 7.18 -11.12 0.19
N ALA A 262 6.85 -11.59 1.41
CA ALA A 262 7.55 -11.20 2.61
C ALA A 262 8.22 -12.41 3.27
N SER A 263 9.45 -12.20 3.72
CA SER A 263 10.15 -13.13 4.60
C SER A 263 10.61 -12.42 5.86
N THR A 264 10.74 -13.21 6.92
CA THR A 264 11.34 -12.79 8.18
C THR A 264 12.84 -12.96 8.06
N ILE A 265 13.60 -11.87 8.23
CA ILE A 265 15.05 -11.98 8.43
C ILE A 265 15.26 -12.16 9.93
N ALA A 266 15.87 -13.29 10.30
CA ALA A 266 16.33 -13.52 11.65
C ALA A 266 17.42 -12.50 11.96
N LEU A 267 17.09 -11.55 12.83
CA LEU A 267 18.06 -10.61 13.39
C LEU A 267 18.75 -11.24 14.61
N PRO A 268 19.90 -10.71 15.04
CA PRO A 268 20.52 -11.09 16.31
C PRO A 268 19.49 -11.05 17.45
N PRO A 269 19.64 -11.89 18.50
CA PRO A 269 18.62 -12.09 19.54
C PRO A 269 18.26 -10.83 20.34
N SER A 270 19.05 -9.77 20.25
CA SER A 270 18.81 -8.47 20.86
C SER A 270 17.68 -7.68 20.18
N HIS A 271 17.32 -7.98 18.93
CA HIS A 271 16.37 -7.18 18.18
C HIS A 271 15.18 -7.92 17.58
N PRO A 272 14.03 -7.22 17.53
CA PRO A 272 12.86 -7.69 16.80
C PRO A 272 13.15 -7.95 15.32
N VAL A 273 12.56 -9.02 14.80
CA VAL A 273 12.54 -9.40 13.39
C VAL A 273 12.29 -8.20 12.46
N ALA A 274 13.21 -7.96 11.51
CA ALA A 274 12.99 -7.07 10.40
C ALA A 274 12.29 -7.83 9.28
N ARG A 275 11.30 -7.20 8.67
CA ARG A 275 10.58 -7.76 7.52
C ARG A 275 11.32 -7.46 6.24
N HIS A 276 11.53 -8.48 5.45
CA HIS A 276 12.08 -8.41 4.10
C HIS A 276 10.93 -8.46 3.09
N TYR A 277 10.76 -7.39 2.32
CA TYR A 277 9.73 -7.29 1.29
C TYR A 277 10.38 -7.42 -0.09
N ARG A 278 10.15 -8.54 -0.77
CA ARG A 278 10.60 -8.76 -2.15
C ARG A 278 9.53 -8.28 -3.12
N LEU A 279 9.69 -7.05 -3.58
CA LEU A 279 8.65 -6.40 -4.39
C LEU A 279 8.48 -7.07 -5.75
N SER A 280 9.56 -7.57 -6.35
CA SER A 280 9.54 -8.22 -7.65
C SER A 280 8.62 -9.45 -7.71
N THR A 281 8.55 -10.24 -6.63
CA THR A 281 7.62 -11.37 -6.52
C THR A 281 6.16 -10.91 -6.56
N PHE A 282 5.82 -9.84 -5.85
CA PHE A 282 4.47 -9.27 -5.91
C PHE A 282 4.17 -8.73 -7.30
N LEU A 283 5.10 -8.00 -7.91
CA LEU A 283 4.86 -7.32 -9.19
C LEU A 283 4.61 -8.26 -10.39
N SER A 284 4.91 -9.56 -10.26
CA SER A 284 4.65 -10.56 -11.30
C SER A 284 3.18 -10.64 -11.75
N GLY A 285 2.22 -10.27 -10.88
CA GLY A 285 0.79 -10.29 -11.18
C GLY A 285 0.19 -8.96 -11.63
N VAL A 286 1.00 -7.91 -11.83
CA VAL A 286 0.50 -6.56 -12.13
C VAL A 286 0.09 -6.44 -13.59
N VAL A 287 -1.14 -5.95 -13.76
CA VAL A 287 -1.66 -5.46 -15.05
C VAL A 287 -1.68 -3.93 -15.03
N LEU A 288 -0.93 -3.31 -15.94
CA LEU A 288 -0.97 -1.86 -16.13
C LEU A 288 -1.97 -1.50 -17.25
N PRO A 289 -2.63 -0.33 -17.18
CA PRO A 289 -3.40 0.16 -18.31
C PRO A 289 -2.48 0.39 -19.52
N PRO A 290 -2.95 0.19 -20.76
CA PRO A 290 -2.12 0.32 -21.97
C PRO A 290 -1.39 1.66 -22.08
N SER A 291 -2.02 2.73 -21.57
CA SER A 291 -1.46 4.09 -21.57
C SER A 291 -0.25 4.27 -20.66
N ALA A 292 0.03 3.34 -19.74
CA ALA A 292 1.15 3.42 -18.80
C ALA A 292 2.42 2.72 -19.30
N SER A 293 2.37 1.98 -20.42
CA SER A 293 3.50 1.16 -20.89
C SER A 293 4.34 1.80 -22.00
N THR A 294 4.01 3.00 -22.48
CA THR A 294 4.79 3.65 -23.54
C THR A 294 6.05 4.28 -22.95
N SER A 295 7.17 3.57 -23.06
CA SER A 295 8.52 4.13 -22.83
C SER A 295 8.86 5.17 -23.92
N PRO A 296 9.62 6.23 -23.60
CA PRO A 296 10.15 7.15 -24.63
C PRO A 296 11.01 6.44 -25.68
N THR A 297 11.57 5.27 -25.36
CA THR A 297 12.37 4.46 -26.31
C THR A 297 11.52 3.64 -27.28
N GLY A 298 10.18 3.65 -27.15
CA GLY A 298 9.28 2.90 -28.03
C GLY A 298 9.24 1.39 -27.75
N GLU A 299 10.15 0.86 -26.93
CA GLU A 299 10.16 -0.56 -26.56
C GLU A 299 9.16 -0.84 -25.42
N PRO A 300 8.26 -1.83 -25.57
CA PRO A 300 7.31 -2.18 -24.54
C PRO A 300 8.03 -2.82 -23.35
N GLN A 301 8.17 -2.07 -22.27
CA GLN A 301 8.75 -2.59 -21.03
C GLN A 301 7.73 -3.46 -20.27
N PRO A 302 8.15 -4.61 -19.69
CA PRO A 302 7.28 -5.39 -18.81
C PRO A 302 6.72 -4.53 -17.67
N PRO A 303 5.41 -4.63 -17.35
CA PRO A 303 4.78 -3.84 -16.29
C PRO A 303 5.50 -3.90 -14.94
N ALA A 304 5.99 -5.08 -14.57
CA ALA A 304 6.75 -5.29 -13.33
C ALA A 304 8.07 -4.51 -13.33
N ALA A 305 8.83 -4.56 -14.44
CA ALA A 305 10.09 -3.84 -14.56
C ALA A 305 9.87 -2.31 -14.52
N HIS A 306 8.80 -1.83 -15.16
CA HIS A 306 8.42 -0.42 -15.09
C HIS A 306 8.13 0.04 -13.64
N LEU A 307 7.32 -0.72 -12.88
CA LEU A 307 7.02 -0.36 -11.49
C LEU A 307 8.21 -0.52 -10.55
N LEU A 308 9.09 -1.51 -10.76
CA LEU A 308 10.36 -1.60 -10.03
C LEU A 308 11.22 -0.36 -10.27
N ALA A 309 11.42 0.02 -11.53
CA ALA A 309 12.18 1.22 -11.88
C ALA A 309 11.55 2.49 -11.31
N ALA A 310 10.23 2.63 -11.40
CA ALA A 310 9.49 3.77 -10.86
C ALA A 310 9.56 3.87 -9.33
N THR A 311 9.67 2.73 -8.64
CA THR A 311 9.83 2.68 -7.17
C THR A 311 11.28 2.95 -6.77
N ARG A 312 12.24 2.45 -7.55
CA ARG A 312 13.68 2.63 -7.34
C ARG A 312 14.12 4.09 -7.53
N ALA A 313 13.68 4.73 -8.61
CA ALA A 313 14.11 6.08 -8.99
C ALA A 313 14.01 7.14 -7.87
N PRO A 314 12.88 7.30 -7.13
CA PRO A 314 12.81 8.29 -6.06
C PRO A 314 13.72 7.95 -4.86
N LEU A 315 13.96 6.65 -4.59
CA LEU A 315 14.86 6.23 -3.51
C LEU A 315 16.33 6.48 -3.88
N ASP A 316 16.72 6.22 -5.12
CA ASP A 316 18.07 6.53 -5.61
C ASP A 316 18.33 8.04 -5.64
N ALA A 317 17.35 8.83 -6.09
CA ALA A 317 17.42 10.29 -6.06
C ALA A 317 17.53 10.82 -4.62
N LEU A 318 16.86 10.17 -3.66
CA LEU A 318 16.98 10.48 -2.24
C LEU A 318 18.40 10.19 -1.73
N LEU A 319 18.94 9.01 -2.00
CA LEU A 319 20.29 8.61 -1.60
C LEU A 319 21.34 9.57 -2.14
N ALA A 320 21.30 9.88 -3.44
CA ALA A 320 22.22 10.84 -4.07
C ALA A 320 22.10 12.26 -3.47
N LEU A 321 20.93 12.64 -2.95
CA LEU A 321 20.77 13.90 -2.22
C LEU A 321 21.38 13.83 -0.82
N LEU A 322 21.19 12.72 -0.10
CA LEU A 322 21.78 12.52 1.23
C LEU A 322 23.30 12.46 1.17
N GLU A 323 23.86 11.74 0.20
CA GLU A 323 25.31 11.68 -0.06
C GLU A 323 25.88 13.08 -0.31
N ARG A 324 25.26 13.87 -1.20
CA ARG A 324 25.68 15.26 -1.45
C ARG A 324 25.61 16.15 -0.20
N ARG A 325 24.66 15.91 0.71
CA ARG A 325 24.57 16.64 1.99
C ARG A 325 25.69 16.22 2.93
N LEU A 326 25.96 14.93 3.03
CA LEU A 326 27.03 14.38 3.87
C LEU A 326 28.42 14.85 3.41
N SER A 327 28.70 14.82 2.10
CA SER A 327 29.98 15.31 1.57
C SER A 327 30.24 16.80 1.84
N ARG A 328 29.19 17.61 2.05
CA ARG A 328 29.35 19.02 2.43
C ARG A 328 29.65 19.21 3.92
N LEU A 329 29.19 18.28 4.76
CA LEU A 329 29.48 18.28 6.19
C LEU A 329 30.86 17.72 6.47
N ASP A 330 31.24 16.68 5.73
CA ASP A 330 32.52 15.99 5.87
C ASP A 330 33.52 16.49 4.82
N ALA A 331 33.99 17.74 4.96
CA ALA A 331 34.94 18.37 4.03
C ALA A 331 36.28 17.61 3.86
N GLY A 332 36.51 16.54 4.63
CA GLY A 332 37.68 15.66 4.53
C GLY A 332 37.37 14.18 4.31
N ALA A 333 36.10 13.77 4.19
CA ALA A 333 35.78 12.36 3.93
C ALA A 333 35.93 12.05 2.45
N GLY A 334 36.71 11.01 2.13
CA GLY A 334 36.86 10.50 0.77
C GLY A 334 35.52 10.20 0.12
N ALA A 335 35.48 10.25 -1.22
CA ALA A 335 34.28 10.03 -2.00
C ALA A 335 33.58 8.72 -1.55
N PRO A 336 32.28 8.75 -1.22
CA PRO A 336 31.57 7.55 -0.82
C PRO A 336 31.58 6.55 -1.99
N SER A 337 31.96 5.31 -1.70
CA SER A 337 31.83 4.22 -2.67
C SER A 337 30.33 4.01 -2.94
N SER A 338 29.88 4.36 -4.15
CA SER A 338 28.52 4.08 -4.60
C SER A 338 28.27 2.58 -4.48
N SER A 339 27.48 2.16 -3.49
CA SER A 339 27.13 0.77 -3.29
C SER A 339 26.07 0.36 -4.32
N GLU A 340 26.49 -0.39 -5.33
CA GLU A 340 25.62 -0.98 -6.36
C GLU A 340 24.82 -2.16 -5.80
N GLY A 341 23.87 -1.89 -4.90
CA GLY A 341 22.98 -2.90 -4.31
C GLY A 341 21.56 -2.84 -4.87
N ASP A 342 20.69 -3.81 -4.58
CA ASP A 342 19.27 -3.73 -4.95
C ASP A 342 18.32 -3.77 -3.74
N LEU A 343 18.91 -3.83 -2.53
CA LEU A 343 18.17 -3.82 -1.28
C LEU A 343 18.26 -2.44 -0.63
N TYR A 344 17.12 -2.00 -0.10
CA TYR A 344 16.96 -0.74 0.61
C TYR A 344 16.59 -1.04 2.07
N VAL A 345 17.51 -0.76 2.99
CA VAL A 345 17.27 -0.86 4.43
C VAL A 345 16.58 0.42 4.90
N LEU A 346 15.38 0.28 5.46
CA LEU A 346 14.61 1.37 6.04
C LEU A 346 14.87 1.41 7.55
N SER A 347 15.40 2.52 8.06
CA SER A 347 15.75 2.64 9.47
C SER A 347 15.33 3.98 10.08
N ALA A 348 14.95 3.97 11.35
CA ALA A 348 14.69 5.16 12.13
C ALA A 348 15.59 5.18 13.36
N PRO A 349 15.87 6.36 13.95
CA PRO A 349 16.59 6.39 15.22
C PRO A 349 15.83 5.57 16.27
N SER A 350 16.57 4.81 17.07
CA SER A 350 15.99 4.13 18.22
C SER A 350 15.58 5.20 19.24
N PRO A 351 14.40 5.09 19.88
CA PRO A 351 14.03 5.99 20.97
C PRO A 351 14.96 5.73 22.16
N SER A 352 16.08 6.43 22.18
CA SER A 352 17.00 6.46 23.33
C SER A 352 16.31 7.18 24.50
N PRO A 353 16.59 6.81 25.77
CA PRO A 353 16.13 7.55 26.95
C PRO A 353 16.76 8.97 27.08
N ALA A 354 17.47 9.44 26.06
CA ALA A 354 17.91 10.81 25.93
C ALA A 354 16.75 11.82 25.99
N SER A 355 17.07 13.12 25.95
CA SER A 355 16.10 14.20 26.18
C SER A 355 14.78 14.01 25.41
N SER A 356 13.65 14.42 26.02
CA SER A 356 12.31 14.31 25.42
C SER A 356 12.24 14.92 24.00
N ALA A 357 13.04 15.95 23.72
CA ALA A 357 13.11 16.60 22.41
C ALA A 357 13.74 15.69 21.32
N GLU A 358 14.81 14.97 21.63
CA GLU A 358 15.44 14.02 20.70
C GLU A 358 14.53 12.83 20.43
N ALA A 359 13.88 12.30 21.46
CA ALA A 359 12.90 11.23 21.31
C ALA A 359 11.73 11.65 20.39
N ALA A 360 11.24 12.89 20.54
CA ALA A 360 10.20 13.44 19.67
C ALA A 360 10.67 13.61 18.21
N ALA A 361 11.91 14.05 17.99
CA ALA A 361 12.49 14.15 16.64
C ALA A 361 12.68 12.78 15.99
N ALA A 362 13.20 11.79 16.74
CA ALA A 362 13.34 10.41 16.31
C ALA A 362 11.99 9.79 15.92
N GLN A 363 10.96 10.05 16.72
CA GLN A 363 9.60 9.58 16.45
C GLN A 363 9.05 10.19 15.15
N ARG A 364 9.22 11.50 14.93
CA ARG A 364 8.80 12.16 13.67
C ARG A 364 9.50 11.57 12.45
N GLN A 365 10.80 11.33 12.53
CA GLN A 365 11.54 10.68 11.44
C GLN A 365 11.02 9.27 11.14
N ALA A 366 10.66 8.53 12.19
CA ALA A 366 10.08 7.21 12.03
C ALA A 366 8.69 7.28 11.38
N GLU A 367 7.87 8.27 11.75
CA GLU A 367 6.54 8.50 11.17
C GLU A 367 6.57 8.80 9.67
N ASP A 368 7.65 9.41 9.16
CA ASP A 368 7.80 9.66 7.72
C ASP A 368 7.99 8.38 6.89
N LEU A 369 8.49 7.30 7.51
CA LEU A 369 8.66 5.98 6.88
C LEU A 369 7.39 5.12 6.95
N VAL A 370 6.50 5.40 7.91
CA VAL A 370 5.30 4.59 8.18
C VAL A 370 4.40 4.41 6.95
N PRO A 371 4.08 5.43 6.13
CA PRO A 371 3.19 5.25 4.98
C PRO A 371 3.70 4.22 3.97
N LEU A 372 5.01 4.19 3.71
CA LEU A 372 5.63 3.20 2.81
C LEU A 372 5.54 1.80 3.41
N LEU A 373 5.84 1.66 4.71
CA LEU A 373 5.72 0.37 5.42
C LEU A 373 4.28 -0.14 5.44
N VAL A 374 3.29 0.74 5.62
CA VAL A 374 1.87 0.38 5.55
C VAL A 374 1.49 -0.08 4.14
N ALA A 375 2.00 0.58 3.09
CA ALA A 375 1.75 0.14 1.72
C ALA A 375 2.32 -1.27 1.46
N LEU A 376 3.54 -1.54 1.91
CA LEU A 376 4.17 -2.87 1.83
C LEU A 376 3.40 -3.93 2.63
N GLU A 377 2.98 -3.62 3.85
CA GLU A 377 2.14 -4.51 4.66
C GLU A 377 0.80 -4.84 4.01
N ARG A 378 0.21 -3.88 3.29
CA ARG A 378 -1.04 -4.13 2.54
C ARG A 378 -0.82 -5.08 1.38
N CYS A 379 0.32 -5.01 0.69
CA CYS A 379 0.70 -6.02 -0.30
C CYS A 379 0.81 -7.41 0.34
N ARG A 380 1.43 -7.50 1.53
CA ARG A 380 1.55 -8.76 2.29
C ARG A 380 0.20 -9.34 2.71
N LEU A 381 -0.71 -8.50 3.23
CA LEU A 381 -2.07 -8.92 3.55
C LEU A 381 -2.82 -9.38 2.30
N TRP A 382 -2.68 -8.65 1.19
CA TRP A 382 -3.33 -9.00 -0.07
C TRP A 382 -2.94 -10.39 -0.57
N SER A 383 -1.65 -10.75 -0.46
CA SER A 383 -1.11 -12.05 -0.83
C SER A 383 -1.50 -13.21 0.12
N GLY A 384 -2.19 -12.95 1.22
CA GLY A 384 -2.58 -13.98 2.19
C GLY A 384 -1.56 -14.18 3.33
N GLU A 385 -0.30 -13.82 3.12
CA GLU A 385 0.80 -14.03 4.07
C GLU A 385 0.56 -13.34 5.41
N GLY A 386 0.00 -12.14 5.39
CA GLY A 386 -0.31 -11.41 6.63
C GLY A 386 -1.50 -11.98 7.41
N TRP A 387 -2.14 -13.05 6.93
CA TRP A 387 -3.28 -13.72 7.59
C TRP A 387 -2.94 -15.12 8.11
N GLN A 388 -1.82 -15.70 7.67
CA GLN A 388 -1.32 -16.98 8.17
C GLN A 388 -0.78 -16.78 9.58
N ALA A 389 -0.99 -17.77 10.46
CA ALA A 389 -0.25 -17.79 11.72
C ALA A 389 1.23 -17.99 11.35
N GLU A 390 2.12 -17.21 11.95
CA GLU A 390 3.53 -17.57 11.98
C GLU A 390 3.58 -18.84 12.85
N ASP A 391 3.59 -20.01 12.19
CA ASP A 391 3.83 -21.29 12.83
C ASP A 391 5.31 -21.29 13.23
N ASP A 392 5.58 -20.75 14.42
CA ASP A 392 6.89 -20.78 15.08
C ASP A 392 7.09 -22.11 15.82
#